data_AF-A0A7C2LES9-F1
#
_entry.id   AF-A0A7C2LES9-F1
#
_cell.length_a   1.000
_cell.length_b   1.000
_cell.length_c   1.000
_cell.angle_alpha   90.00
_cell.angle_beta   90.00
_cell.angle_gamma   90.00
#
_symmetry.space_group_name_H-M   'P 1'
#
loop_
_entity.id
_entity.type
_entity.pdbx_description
1 polymer ?
#
loop_
_entity_poly.entity_id
_entity_poly.type
_entity_poly.pdbx_seq_one_letter_code
_entity_poly.pdbx_strand_id
1 'polypeptide(L)'
;MAAKGYGGLEIISVNPSKRFVKLIPETTLDLLNLYRIISVGDIVYSDTSREIKKQRANGKVDSERVRVTIGVRLEKKSLDPLMKRLRLLGRITHADVDLDLIGKHHSLNVDVGTELGIKAEKDFSRLESFAEHYRKLGKAKFLLCVFISMMNNSTITSLSNSGIEVVHKGRFVSSE
;
A
#
# COMPACT_ATOMS: atom_id res chain seq x y z
N MET A 1 -1.16 -26.49 5.47
CA MET A 1 -0.38 -25.27 5.10
C MET A 1 -1.38 -24.13 5.02
N ALA A 2 -1.28 -23.13 5.91
CA ALA A 2 -2.18 -21.99 5.92
C ALA A 2 -1.96 -21.16 4.65
N ALA A 3 -2.99 -21.01 3.82
CA ALA A 3 -2.99 -20.01 2.77
C ALA A 3 -2.77 -18.65 3.45
N LYS A 4 -1.61 -18.01 3.21
CA LYS A 4 -1.40 -16.60 3.54
C LYS A 4 -2.54 -15.85 2.84
N GLY A 5 -3.49 -15.34 3.61
CA GLY A 5 -4.51 -14.46 3.06
C GLY A 5 -3.81 -13.32 2.33
N TYR A 6 -4.05 -13.19 1.03
CA TYR A 6 -3.61 -12.03 0.27
C TYR A 6 -4.47 -10.85 0.74
N GLY A 7 -4.05 -10.24 1.85
CA GLY A 7 -4.66 -9.01 2.34
C GLY A 7 -4.42 -7.88 1.35
N GLY A 8 -5.40 -6.99 1.24
CA GLY A 8 -5.25 -5.74 0.49
C GLY A 8 -4.64 -4.68 1.39
N LEU A 9 -4.32 -3.52 0.83
CA LEU A 9 -3.77 -2.36 1.55
C LEU A 9 -4.33 -2.18 2.97
N GLU A 10 -3.43 -2.19 3.94
CA GLU A 10 -3.73 -2.00 5.35
C GLU A 10 -3.81 -0.50 5.69
N ILE A 11 -4.89 -0.08 6.33
CA ILE A 11 -5.06 1.30 6.82
C ILE A 11 -4.67 1.35 8.29
N ILE A 12 -3.55 1.99 8.60
CA ILE A 12 -3.06 2.17 9.97
C ILE A 12 -3.86 3.26 10.67
N SER A 13 -4.04 4.42 10.04
CA SER A 13 -4.79 5.53 10.63
C SER A 13 -5.34 6.49 9.59
N VAL A 14 -6.42 7.19 9.95
CA VAL A 14 -7.04 8.26 9.18
C VAL A 14 -7.26 9.41 10.15
N ASN A 15 -6.78 10.60 9.81
CA ASN A 15 -6.95 11.82 10.57
C ASN A 15 -7.58 12.89 9.66
N PRO A 16 -8.93 13.04 9.72
CA PRO A 16 -9.64 13.98 8.86
C PRO A 16 -9.24 15.44 9.10
N SER A 17 -9.06 15.83 10.36
CA SER A 17 -8.68 17.20 10.73
C SER A 17 -7.33 17.62 10.14
N LYS A 18 -6.40 16.66 10.00
CA LYS A 18 -5.07 16.88 9.39
C LYS A 18 -5.03 16.52 7.90
N ARG A 19 -6.15 16.07 7.32
CA ARG A 19 -6.24 15.55 5.94
C ARG A 19 -5.20 14.46 5.65
N PHE A 20 -4.98 13.56 6.62
CA PHE A 20 -3.87 12.63 6.62
C PHE A 20 -4.33 11.18 6.73
N VAL A 21 -3.70 10.29 5.96
CA VAL A 21 -3.92 8.84 6.02
C VAL A 21 -2.58 8.13 6.12
N LYS A 22 -2.47 7.14 7.01
CA LYS A 22 -1.32 6.25 7.15
C LYS A 22 -1.70 4.84 6.75
N LEU A 23 -0.89 4.18 5.92
CA LEU A 23 -1.20 2.90 5.31
C LEU A 23 0.03 2.07 4.94
N ILE A 24 -0.17 0.79 4.64
CA ILE A 24 0.83 -0.14 4.09
C ILE A 24 0.22 -0.87 2.88
N PRO A 25 0.78 -0.77 1.66
CA PRO A 25 0.32 -1.56 0.52
C PRO A 25 0.79 -3.01 0.68
N GLU A 26 -0.14 -3.97 0.60
CA GLU A 26 0.17 -5.41 0.76
C GLU A 26 0.29 -6.15 -0.58
N THR A 27 -0.18 -5.54 -1.67
CA THR A 27 -0.17 -6.13 -3.02
C THR A 27 0.31 -5.15 -4.09
N THR A 28 0.69 -5.67 -5.26
CA THR A 28 1.02 -4.83 -6.43
C THR A 28 -0.18 -4.03 -6.93
N LEU A 29 -1.40 -4.55 -6.78
CA LEU A 29 -2.62 -3.82 -7.13
C LEU A 29 -2.80 -2.58 -6.26
N ASP A 30 -2.40 -2.67 -4.98
CA ASP A 30 -2.44 -1.52 -4.08
C ASP A 30 -1.51 -0.41 -4.54
N LEU A 31 -0.34 -0.73 -5.10
CA LEU A 31 0.57 0.28 -5.67
C LEU A 31 -0.07 1.02 -6.86
N LEU A 32 -0.81 0.30 -7.71
CA LEU A 32 -1.57 0.91 -8.80
C LEU A 32 -2.70 1.81 -8.27
N ASN A 33 -3.39 1.36 -7.21
CA ASN A 33 -4.43 2.15 -6.56
C ASN A 33 -3.86 3.41 -5.89
N LEU A 34 -2.71 3.29 -5.22
CA LEU A 34 -1.96 4.41 -4.66
C LEU A 34 -1.54 5.41 -5.74
N TYR A 35 -1.04 4.93 -6.89
CA TYR A 35 -0.74 5.78 -8.04
C TYR A 35 -1.96 6.59 -8.51
N ARG A 36 -3.17 6.02 -8.45
CA ARG A 36 -4.41 6.69 -8.90
C ARG A 36 -4.95 7.69 -7.88
N ILE A 37 -4.80 7.42 -6.58
CA ILE A 37 -5.37 8.25 -5.51
C ILE A 37 -4.45 9.43 -5.14
N ILE A 38 -3.14 9.21 -5.12
CA ILE A 38 -2.15 10.25 -4.78
C ILE A 38 -2.07 11.27 -5.92
N SER A 39 -2.15 12.55 -5.60
CA SER A 39 -2.11 13.64 -6.56
C SER A 39 -0.80 14.42 -6.49
N VAL A 40 -0.41 15.04 -7.61
CA VAL A 40 0.67 16.03 -7.62
C VAL A 40 0.28 17.19 -6.70
N GLY A 41 1.20 17.62 -5.85
CA GLY A 41 0.97 18.60 -4.79
C GLY A 41 0.81 17.98 -3.40
N ASP A 42 0.30 16.75 -3.29
CA ASP A 42 0.18 16.06 -1.99
C ASP A 42 1.55 15.88 -1.32
N ILE A 43 1.56 15.77 0.01
CA ILE A 43 2.78 15.50 0.77
C ILE A 43 2.77 14.05 1.20
N VAL A 44 3.78 13.30 0.76
CA VAL A 44 3.95 11.89 1.12
C VAL A 44 5.12 11.75 2.08
N TYR A 45 4.86 11.05 3.18
CA TYR A 45 5.80 10.72 4.23
C TYR A 45 6.17 9.25 4.11
N SER A 46 7.47 8.97 4.19
CA SER A 46 7.99 7.61 4.26
C SER A 46 9.07 7.53 5.31
N ASP A 47 9.06 6.45 6.07
CA ASP A 47 10.19 6.10 6.93
C ASP A 47 11.33 5.61 6.04
N THR A 48 12.50 6.21 6.19
CA THR A 48 13.73 5.76 5.55
C THR A 48 14.73 5.38 6.64
N SER A 49 15.53 4.33 6.41
CA SER A 49 16.63 4.01 7.32
C SER A 49 17.91 4.63 6.76
N ARG A 50 18.53 5.53 7.54
CA ARG A 50 19.82 6.13 7.19
C ARG A 50 20.87 5.74 8.22
N GLU A 51 22.03 5.34 7.71
CA GLU A 51 23.20 5.07 8.54
C GLU A 51 23.88 6.41 8.87
N ILE A 52 23.92 6.75 10.15
CA ILE A 52 24.62 7.93 10.66
C ILE A 52 25.95 7.45 11.22
N LYS A 53 27.05 7.97 10.66
CA LYS A 53 28.40 7.73 11.17
C LYS A 53 28.70 8.75 12.28
N LYS A 54 28.86 8.28 13.51
CA LYS A 54 29.30 9.10 14.65
C LYS A 54 30.78 8.85 14.90
N GLN A 55 31.59 9.91 14.87
CA GLN A 55 33.01 9.83 15.22
C GLN A 55 33.17 10.12 16.72
N ARG A 56 33.65 9.15 17.50
CA ARG A 56 33.93 9.35 18.93
C ARG A 56 35.28 10.06 19.12
N ALA A 57 35.44 10.76 20.24
CA ALA A 57 36.67 11.47 20.61
C ALA A 57 37.93 10.57 20.71
N ASN A 58 37.75 9.25 20.77
CA ASN A 58 38.81 8.24 20.76
C ASN A 58 39.15 7.69 19.36
N GLY A 59 38.63 8.30 18.28
CA GLY A 59 38.92 7.93 16.90
C GLY A 59 38.12 6.74 16.35
N LYS A 60 37.29 6.06 17.15
CA LYS A 60 36.38 5.01 16.64
C LYS A 60 35.16 5.63 15.94
N VAL A 61 34.84 5.11 14.76
CA VAL A 61 33.61 5.45 14.00
C VAL A 61 32.55 4.41 14.32
N ASP A 62 31.51 4.80 15.05
CA ASP A 62 30.30 4.01 15.23
C ASP A 62 29.33 4.33 14.08
N SER A 63 28.67 3.31 13.54
CA SER A 63 27.60 3.48 12.56
C SER A 63 26.28 3.05 13.19
N GLU A 64 25.31 3.97 13.23
CA GLU A 64 24.00 3.73 13.82
C GLU A 64 22.93 3.97 12.74
N ARG A 65 22.07 2.98 12.48
CA ARG A 65 20.94 3.17 11.56
C ARG A 65 19.79 3.83 12.32
N VAL A 66 19.56 5.11 12.05
CA VAL A 66 18.44 5.86 12.60
C VAL A 66 17.29 5.85 11.59
N ARG A 67 16.06 5.58 12.05
CA ARG A 67 14.86 5.78 11.24
C ARG A 67 14.59 7.28 11.12
N VAL A 68 14.43 7.74 9.88
CA VAL A 68 14.20 9.13 9.55
C VAL A 68 12.93 9.21 8.72
N THR A 69 11.92 9.94 9.20
CA THR A 69 10.75 10.28 8.39
C THR A 69 11.11 11.44 7.48
N ILE A 70 10.84 11.30 6.18
CA ILE A 70 10.98 12.39 5.21
C ILE A 70 9.60 12.63 4.59
N GLY A 71 9.16 13.90 4.61
CA GLY A 71 7.97 14.34 3.90
C GLY A 71 8.36 15.01 2.58
N VAL A 72 7.79 14.54 1.47
CA VAL A 72 8.05 15.04 0.11
C VAL A 72 6.76 15.57 -0.49
N ARG A 73 6.76 16.85 -0.86
CA ARG A 73 5.70 17.44 -1.68
C ARG A 73 5.88 17.00 -3.12
N LEU A 74 4.89 16.29 -3.66
CA LEU A 74 5.00 15.64 -4.96
C LEU A 74 4.94 16.60 -6.13
N GLU A 75 5.85 16.42 -7.06
CA GLU A 75 5.90 17.09 -8.37
C GLU A 75 5.60 16.12 -9.52
N LYS A 76 5.98 14.85 -9.37
CA LYS A 76 5.77 13.81 -10.39
C LYS A 76 5.58 12.43 -9.75
N LYS A 77 4.77 11.58 -10.38
CA LYS A 77 4.58 10.17 -10.02
C LYS A 77 4.75 9.28 -11.23
N SER A 78 5.32 8.10 -11.05
CA SER A 78 5.47 7.07 -12.09
C SER A 78 5.35 5.69 -11.49
N LEU A 79 4.72 4.77 -12.22
CA LEU A 79 4.63 3.36 -11.86
C LEU A 79 5.47 2.56 -12.85
N ASP A 80 6.38 1.73 -12.34
CA ASP A 80 7.15 0.80 -13.16
C ASP A 80 6.42 -0.56 -13.20
N PRO A 81 5.88 -0.99 -14.36
CA PRO A 81 5.14 -2.25 -14.48
C PRO A 81 6.01 -3.49 -14.28
N LEU A 82 7.30 -3.43 -14.62
CA LEU A 82 8.22 -4.56 -14.48
C LEU A 82 8.70 -4.69 -13.03
N MET A 83 9.14 -3.58 -12.44
CA MET A 83 9.69 -3.57 -11.09
C MET A 83 8.62 -3.56 -10.00
N LYS A 84 7.33 -3.44 -10.38
CA LYS A 84 6.19 -3.38 -9.45
C LYS A 84 6.41 -2.34 -8.35
N ARG A 85 6.89 -1.16 -8.75
CA ARG A 85 7.32 -0.09 -7.84
C ARG A 85 6.67 1.23 -8.20
N LEU A 86 6.16 1.92 -7.20
CA LEU A 86 5.63 3.28 -7.34
C LEU A 86 6.71 4.29 -6.95
N ARG A 87 7.13 5.12 -7.90
CA ARG A 87 8.12 6.18 -7.68
C ARG A 87 7.42 7.54 -7.60
N LEU A 88 7.69 8.25 -6.51
CA LEU A 88 7.11 9.53 -6.17
C LEU A 88 8.25 10.56 -6.06
N LEU A 89 8.31 11.50 -7.00
CA LEU A 89 9.35 12.53 -7.08
C LEU A 89 8.77 13.88 -6.61
N GLY A 90 9.55 14.61 -5.83
CA GLY A 90 9.20 15.97 -5.46
C GLY A 90 10.25 16.63 -4.58
N ARG A 91 9.85 17.62 -3.80
CA ARG A 91 10.74 18.37 -2.90
C ARG A 91 10.51 18.03 -1.45
N ILE A 92 11.57 17.91 -0.69
CA ILE A 92 11.50 17.64 0.75
C ILE A 92 10.90 18.86 1.46
N THR A 93 9.82 18.64 2.22
CA THR A 93 9.17 19.65 3.07
C THR A 93 9.32 19.36 4.56
N HIS A 94 9.70 18.13 4.92
CA HIS A 94 9.89 17.69 6.31
C HIS A 94 11.00 16.65 6.41
N ALA A 95 11.81 16.72 7.46
CA ALA A 95 12.78 15.69 7.84
C ALA A 95 12.93 15.68 9.37
N ASP A 96 12.90 14.50 9.99
CA ASP A 96 13.01 14.38 11.46
C ASP A 96 14.42 14.67 12.00
N VAL A 97 15.43 14.56 11.15
CA VAL A 97 16.81 14.94 11.47
C VAL A 97 17.12 16.24 10.77
N ASP A 98 17.87 17.09 11.47
CA ASP A 98 18.38 18.36 10.98
C ASP A 98 19.47 18.11 9.94
N LEU A 99 19.00 17.70 8.77
CA LEU A 99 19.77 17.54 7.56
C LEU A 99 19.33 18.72 6.69
N ASP A 100 20.28 19.51 6.22
CA ASP A 100 20.07 20.58 5.21
C ASP A 100 19.56 19.97 3.89
N LEU A 101 18.34 19.45 3.90
CA LEU A 101 17.69 18.69 2.84
C LEU A 101 16.36 19.30 2.45
N ILE A 102 15.79 20.16 3.30
CA ILE A 102 14.56 20.88 3.02
C ILE A 102 14.71 21.64 1.70
N GLY A 103 13.71 21.52 0.83
CA GLY A 103 13.69 22.13 -0.49
C GLY A 103 14.44 21.36 -1.58
N LYS A 104 15.30 20.39 -1.24
CA LYS A 104 16.01 19.57 -2.24
C LYS A 104 15.07 18.54 -2.87
N HIS A 105 15.35 18.16 -4.12
CA HIS A 105 14.58 17.14 -4.83
C HIS A 105 14.89 15.75 -4.25
N HIS A 106 13.86 14.95 -4.07
CA HIS A 106 13.96 13.58 -3.58
C HIS A 106 12.94 12.67 -4.25
N SER A 107 13.34 11.42 -4.46
CA SER A 107 12.45 10.36 -4.96
C SER A 107 12.17 9.37 -3.84
N LEU A 108 10.90 9.22 -3.48
CA LEU A 108 10.43 8.12 -2.64
C LEU A 108 10.08 6.94 -3.55
N ASN A 109 10.64 5.77 -3.23
CA ASN A 109 10.30 4.51 -3.87
C ASN A 109 9.40 3.72 -2.92
N VAL A 110 8.20 3.40 -3.40
CA VAL A 110 7.18 2.67 -2.65
C VAL A 110 7.09 1.27 -3.22
N ASP A 111 7.45 0.31 -2.37
CA ASP A 111 7.31 -1.12 -2.62
C ASP A 111 6.21 -1.71 -1.72
N VAL A 112 5.78 -2.95 -2.00
CA VAL A 112 4.89 -3.70 -1.10
C VAL A 112 5.51 -3.79 0.29
N GLY A 113 4.72 -3.53 1.33
CA GLY A 113 5.16 -3.47 2.73
C GLY A 113 5.75 -2.12 3.16
N THR A 114 5.85 -1.13 2.26
CA THR A 114 6.34 0.21 2.60
C THR A 114 5.28 1.01 3.35
N GLU A 115 5.56 1.36 4.60
CA GLU A 115 4.68 2.25 5.35
C GLU A 115 4.71 3.68 4.79
N LEU A 116 3.53 4.24 4.55
CA LEU A 116 3.35 5.56 3.98
C LEU A 116 2.35 6.40 4.75
N GLY A 117 2.67 7.69 4.89
CA GLY A 117 1.73 8.73 5.27
C GLY A 117 1.41 9.62 4.07
N ILE A 118 0.13 9.89 3.80
CA ILE A 118 -0.30 10.77 2.72
C ILE A 118 -1.10 11.91 3.33
N LYS A 119 -0.64 13.14 3.13
CA LYS A 119 -1.38 14.36 3.42
C LYS A 119 -1.92 14.95 2.13
N ALA A 120 -3.24 14.95 1.98
CA ALA A 120 -3.88 15.50 0.80
C ALA A 120 -3.93 17.04 0.86
N GLU A 121 -3.48 17.70 -0.20
CA GLU A 121 -3.53 19.17 -0.27
C GLU A 121 -4.91 19.67 -0.73
N LYS A 122 -5.50 19.03 -1.75
CA LYS A 122 -6.76 19.47 -2.37
C LYS A 122 -7.92 18.53 -2.08
N ASP A 123 -7.84 17.30 -2.56
CA ASP A 123 -8.96 16.36 -2.58
C ASP A 123 -8.83 15.31 -1.46
N PHE A 124 -9.04 15.74 -0.22
CA PHE A 124 -9.01 14.82 0.92
C PHE A 124 -10.21 13.87 0.95
N SER A 125 -11.39 14.30 0.50
CA SER A 125 -12.61 13.47 0.53
C SER A 125 -12.44 12.19 -0.27
N ARG A 126 -11.76 12.26 -1.42
CA ARG A 126 -11.45 11.07 -2.23
C ARG A 126 -10.47 10.13 -1.52
N LEU A 127 -9.42 10.66 -0.89
CA LEU A 127 -8.45 9.87 -0.12
C LEU A 127 -9.08 9.23 1.12
N GLU A 128 -9.96 9.95 1.81
CA GLU A 128 -10.70 9.45 2.96
C GLU A 128 -11.66 8.33 2.56
N SER A 129 -12.44 8.53 1.50
CA SER A 129 -13.35 7.50 0.97
C SER A 129 -12.60 6.24 0.55
N PHE A 130 -11.41 6.41 -0.05
CA PHE A 130 -10.51 5.32 -0.39
C PHE A 130 -10.06 4.56 0.87
N ALA A 131 -9.61 5.26 1.92
CA ALA A 131 -9.17 4.64 3.17
C ALA A 131 -10.33 3.91 3.88
N GLU A 132 -11.50 4.54 3.96
CA GLU A 132 -12.69 3.94 4.56
C GLU A 132 -13.18 2.70 3.80
N HIS A 133 -13.02 2.68 2.47
CA HIS A 133 -13.29 1.49 1.67
C HIS A 133 -12.39 0.33 2.08
N TYR A 134 -11.08 0.56 2.22
CA TYR A 134 -10.13 -0.47 2.65
C TYR A 134 -10.32 -0.92 4.10
N ARG A 135 -10.75 -0.03 5.01
CA ARG A 135 -11.16 -0.41 6.37
C ARG A 135 -12.38 -1.33 6.39
N LYS A 136 -13.39 -1.03 5.58
CA LYS A 136 -14.63 -1.82 5.46
C LYS A 136 -14.44 -3.13 4.71
N LEU A 137 -13.39 -3.23 3.87
CA LEU A 137 -13.05 -4.42 3.11
C LEU A 137 -12.50 -5.58 3.95
N GLY A 138 -12.52 -5.48 5.29
CA GLY A 138 -12.01 -6.47 6.26
C GLY A 138 -11.94 -7.92 5.74
N LYS A 139 -10.74 -8.52 5.89
CA LYS A 139 -10.31 -9.85 5.40
C LYS A 139 -11.23 -10.52 4.36
N ALA A 140 -10.83 -10.39 3.10
CA ALA A 140 -11.24 -11.19 1.93
C ALA A 140 -12.74 -11.44 1.77
N LYS A 141 -13.40 -10.60 0.98
CA LYS A 141 -14.70 -10.96 0.38
C LYS A 141 -14.46 -12.09 -0.62
N PHE A 142 -15.01 -13.27 -0.35
CA PHE A 142 -15.09 -14.34 -1.33
C PHE A 142 -16.45 -14.25 -2.03
N LEU A 143 -16.43 -14.25 -3.36
CA LEU A 143 -17.59 -14.45 -4.21
C LEU A 143 -17.73 -15.95 -4.44
N LEU A 144 -18.83 -16.55 -4.02
CA LEU A 144 -19.13 -17.95 -4.34
C LEU A 144 -19.87 -17.99 -5.68
N CYS A 145 -19.24 -18.53 -6.71
CA CYS A 145 -19.85 -18.79 -8.02
C CYS A 145 -20.28 -20.26 -8.10
N VAL A 146 -21.55 -20.51 -8.40
CA VAL A 146 -22.09 -21.85 -8.62
C VAL A 146 -22.44 -22.00 -10.10
N PHE A 147 -21.75 -22.89 -10.80
CA PHE A 147 -22.05 -23.27 -12.17
C PHE A 147 -22.88 -24.56 -12.17
N ILE A 148 -24.06 -24.51 -12.78
CA ILE A 148 -24.93 -25.67 -12.99
C ILE A 148 -25.01 -25.90 -14.50
N SER A 149 -24.61 -27.08 -14.96
CA SER A 149 -24.74 -27.48 -16.37
C SER A 149 -26.00 -28.32 -16.56
N MET A 150 -26.56 -28.25 -17.77
CA MET A 150 -27.80 -28.94 -18.18
C MET A 150 -27.74 -30.48 -18.08
N MET A 151 -26.56 -31.07 -17.85
CA MET A 151 -26.35 -32.52 -17.72
C MET A 151 -26.14 -32.96 -16.26
N ASN A 152 -26.84 -32.31 -15.33
CA ASN A 152 -26.78 -32.56 -13.88
C ASN A 152 -25.40 -32.39 -13.24
N ASN A 153 -24.40 -31.85 -13.95
CA ASN A 153 -23.09 -31.57 -13.37
C ASN A 153 -23.11 -30.20 -12.68
N SER A 154 -22.61 -30.14 -11.44
CA SER A 154 -22.43 -28.90 -10.70
C SER A 154 -20.96 -28.65 -10.41
N THR A 155 -20.55 -27.40 -10.48
CA THR A 155 -19.23 -26.95 -10.05
C THR A 155 -19.41 -25.72 -9.19
N ILE A 156 -18.95 -25.80 -7.94
CA ILE A 156 -18.92 -24.68 -7.01
C ILE A 156 -17.50 -24.15 -6.99
N THR A 157 -17.36 -22.85 -7.20
CA THR A 157 -16.07 -22.18 -7.32
C THR A 157 -16.08 -20.94 -6.45
N SER A 158 -15.04 -20.75 -5.65
CA SER A 158 -14.80 -19.50 -4.95
C SER A 158 -13.94 -18.59 -5.82
N LEU A 159 -14.34 -17.33 -5.91
CA LEU A 159 -13.57 -16.25 -6.49
C LEU A 159 -13.19 -15.30 -5.37
N SER A 160 -11.91 -14.97 -5.28
CA SER A 160 -11.42 -13.97 -4.34
C SER A 160 -10.33 -13.11 -4.99
N ASN A 161 -9.81 -12.15 -4.23
CA ASN A 161 -8.66 -11.36 -4.65
C ASN A 161 -7.39 -12.21 -4.89
N SER A 162 -7.35 -13.47 -4.43
CA SER A 162 -6.24 -14.41 -4.64
C SER A 162 -6.42 -15.34 -5.84
N GLY A 163 -7.55 -15.27 -6.55
CA GLY A 163 -7.83 -16.08 -7.73
C GLY A 163 -9.11 -16.90 -7.61
N ILE A 164 -9.18 -17.94 -8.43
CA ILE A 164 -10.35 -18.82 -8.58
C ILE A 164 -9.97 -20.19 -8.04
N GLU A 165 -10.75 -20.73 -7.10
CA GLU A 165 -10.58 -22.06 -6.56
C GLU A 165 -11.87 -22.88 -6.74
N VAL A 166 -11.74 -24.08 -7.30
CA VAL A 166 -12.88 -25.00 -7.39
C VAL A 166 -13.08 -25.66 -6.03
N VAL A 167 -14.12 -25.23 -5.32
CA VAL A 167 -14.47 -25.73 -3.99
C VAL A 167 -15.10 -27.11 -4.07
N HIS A 168 -15.92 -27.36 -5.11
CA HIS A 168 -16.60 -28.64 -5.27
C HIS A 168 -16.93 -28.94 -6.73
N LYS A 169 -16.87 -30.23 -7.09
CA LYS A 169 -17.43 -30.77 -8.33
C LYS A 169 -18.35 -31.93 -7.97
N GLY A 170 -19.57 -31.91 -8.48
CA GLY A 170 -20.59 -32.90 -8.17
C GLY A 170 -21.51 -33.20 -9.34
N ARG A 171 -22.34 -34.24 -9.15
CA ARG A 171 -23.50 -34.53 -9.99
C ARG A 171 -24.74 -34.50 -9.12
N PHE A 172 -25.77 -33.80 -9.58
CA PHE A 172 -27.11 -33.93 -9.03
C PHE A 172 -27.70 -35.26 -9.49
N VAL A 173 -28.23 -36.04 -8.55
CA VAL A 173 -29.12 -37.15 -8.85
C VAL A 173 -30.50 -36.67 -8.43
N SER A 174 -31.44 -36.58 -9.37
CA SER A 174 -32.83 -36.30 -9.04
C SER A 174 -33.37 -37.47 -8.22
N SER A 175 -33.79 -37.21 -6.98
CA SER A 175 -34.62 -38.15 -6.24
C SER A 175 -36.02 -38.11 -6.86
N GLU A 176 -36.42 -39.22 -7.49
CA GLU A 176 -37.82 -39.50 -7.83
C GLU A 176 -38.67 -39.65 -6.56
#